data_AF-A0A817QGC4-F1
#
_entry.id   AF-A0A817QGC4-F1
#
_cell.length_a   1.000
_cell.length_b   1.000
_cell.length_c   1.000
_cell.angle_alpha   90.00
_cell.angle_beta   90.00
_cell.angle_gamma   90.00
#
_symmetry.space_group_name_H-M   'P 1'
#
loop_
_entity.id
_entity.type
_entity.pdbx_description
1 polymer ?
#
loop_
_entity_poly.entity_id
_entity_poly.type
_entity_poly.pdbx_seq_one_letter_code
_entity_poly.pdbx_strand_id
1 'polypeptide(L)'
;MNRKTHLEDLSNEIFFEIFDYLHMLHIFTGFTLLNKRISNILQSTPLHIVISFGNSRQQIDFLLYHLTFHEDQVISINILDRIRDHSSIIHVLFNRHNFINLKSCKFLSIHSMTKLNNIIKQIGNLNKLVILE
;
A
#
# COMPACT_ATOMS: atom_id res chain seq x y z
N MET A 1 38.06 8.09 -15.07
CA MET A 1 37.66 7.68 -13.70
C MET A 1 36.16 7.44 -13.69
N ASN A 2 35.72 6.18 -13.62
CA ASN A 2 34.31 5.86 -13.40
C ASN A 2 33.97 6.22 -11.94
N ARG A 3 33.37 7.39 -11.70
CA ARG A 3 32.71 7.63 -10.42
C ARG A 3 31.52 6.68 -10.37
N LYS A 4 31.60 5.68 -9.50
CA LYS A 4 30.40 4.95 -9.08
C LYS A 4 29.54 5.97 -8.34
N THR A 5 28.47 6.42 -8.97
CA THR A 5 27.42 7.17 -8.28
C THR A 5 26.77 6.22 -7.29
N HIS A 6 26.80 6.58 -6.01
CA HIS A 6 26.09 5.86 -4.98
C HIS A 6 24.61 6.20 -5.08
N LEU A 7 23.74 5.28 -4.66
CA LEU A 7 22.29 5.50 -4.67
C LEU A 7 21.94 6.74 -3.82
N GLU A 8 22.69 6.95 -2.73
CA GLU A 8 22.55 8.09 -1.83
C GLU A 8 22.89 9.45 -2.48
N ASP A 9 23.63 9.45 -3.59
CA ASP A 9 24.00 10.67 -4.32
C ASP A 9 22.84 11.20 -5.19
N LEU A 10 21.81 10.39 -5.44
CA LEU A 10 20.64 10.81 -6.21
C LEU A 10 19.84 11.88 -5.45
N SER A 11 19.23 12.80 -6.19
CA SER A 11 18.37 13.84 -5.62
C SER A 11 17.02 13.28 -5.18
N ASN A 12 16.28 14.01 -4.33
CA ASN A 12 14.97 13.55 -3.85
C ASN A 12 13.97 13.40 -5.02
N GLU A 13 14.06 14.29 -6.01
CA GLU A 13 13.21 14.31 -7.20
C GLU A 13 13.35 12.99 -7.98
N ILE A 14 14.56 12.48 -8.12
CA ILE A 14 14.82 11.20 -8.79
C ILE A 14 14.18 10.04 -8.00
N PHE A 15 14.23 10.06 -6.67
CA PHE A 15 13.57 9.02 -5.87
C PHE A 15 12.05 9.06 -6.02
N PHE A 16 11.42 10.23 -6.02
CA PHE A 16 9.99 10.34 -6.26
C PHE A 16 9.62 9.80 -7.65
N GLU A 17 10.39 10.15 -8.68
CA GLU A 17 10.18 9.63 -10.04
C GLU A 17 10.34 8.10 -10.09
N ILE A 18 11.37 7.52 -9.44
CA ILE A 18 11.54 6.06 -9.35
C ILE A 18 10.34 5.41 -8.66
N PHE A 19 9.85 5.99 -7.57
CA PHE A 19 8.74 5.44 -6.80
C PHE A 19 7.44 5.40 -7.61
N ASP A 20 7.23 6.33 -8.54
CA ASP A 20 6.07 6.32 -9.44
C ASP A 20 6.06 5.11 -10.39
N TYR A 21 7.21 4.53 -10.72
CA TYR A 21 7.33 3.37 -11.62
C TYR A 21 7.43 2.02 -10.90
N LEU A 22 7.72 2.01 -9.60
CA LEU A 22 7.92 0.78 -8.85
C LEU A 22 6.67 0.32 -8.12
N HIS A 23 6.42 -0.99 -8.16
CA HIS A 23 5.44 -1.57 -7.27
C HIS A 23 5.88 -1.33 -5.83
N MET A 24 4.97 -0.87 -4.99
CA MET A 24 5.25 -0.46 -3.62
C MET A 24 5.95 -1.55 -2.78
N LEU A 25 5.65 -2.83 -3.00
CA LEU A 25 6.36 -3.93 -2.32
C LEU A 25 7.87 -3.96 -2.63
N HIS A 26 8.25 -3.61 -3.85
CA HIS A 26 9.65 -3.47 -4.25
C HIS A 26 10.28 -2.24 -3.59
N ILE A 27 9.52 -1.14 -3.49
CA ILE A 27 9.96 0.06 -2.79
C ILE A 27 10.26 -0.26 -1.32
N PHE A 28 9.33 -0.94 -0.65
CA PHE A 28 9.53 -1.34 0.74
C PHE A 28 10.67 -2.34 0.93
N THR A 29 10.82 -3.32 0.05
CA THR A 29 11.91 -4.29 0.19
C THR A 29 13.28 -3.66 -0.10
N GLY A 30 13.35 -2.74 -1.07
CA GLY A 30 14.60 -2.17 -1.55
C GLY A 30 15.07 -0.93 -0.79
N PHE A 31 14.15 -0.14 -0.23
CA PHE A 31 14.47 1.19 0.28
C PHE A 31 14.20 1.39 1.78
N THR A 32 13.42 0.52 2.40
CA THR A 32 13.19 0.56 3.85
C THR A 32 14.51 0.35 4.59
N LEU A 33 14.79 1.20 5.59
CA LEU A 33 15.99 1.15 6.43
C LEU A 33 17.34 1.36 5.73
N LEU A 34 17.37 1.76 4.45
CA LEU A 34 18.64 2.08 3.75
C LEU A 34 19.41 3.19 4.49
N ASN A 35 18.76 4.34 4.69
CA ASN A 35 19.27 5.43 5.50
C ASN A 35 18.14 6.38 5.90
N LYS A 36 18.41 7.27 6.85
CA LYS A 36 17.42 8.20 7.41
C LYS A 36 16.78 9.11 6.34
N ARG A 37 17.54 9.58 5.35
CA ARG A 37 17.02 10.45 4.28
C ARG A 37 16.02 9.68 3.42
N ILE A 38 16.36 8.48 2.95
CA ILE A 38 15.46 7.66 2.11
C ILE A 38 14.23 7.23 2.91
N SER A 39 14.38 6.84 4.17
CA SER A 39 13.23 6.54 5.04
C SER A 39 12.27 7.73 5.17
N ASN A 40 12.79 8.95 5.29
CA ASN A 40 11.95 10.15 5.34
C ASN A 40 11.23 10.42 4.00
N ILE A 41 11.88 10.17 2.86
CA ILE A 41 11.27 10.30 1.52
C ILE A 41 10.15 9.27 1.35
N LEU A 42 10.36 8.03 1.81
CA LEU A 42 9.33 6.99 1.79
C LEU A 42 8.10 7.39 2.60
N GLN A 43 8.32 7.90 3.82
CA GLN A 43 7.24 8.35 4.70
C GLN A 43 6.46 9.55 4.13
N SER A 44 7.12 10.44 3.39
CA SER A 44 6.46 11.60 2.78
C SER A 44 5.73 11.26 1.48
N THR A 45 6.00 10.10 0.87
CA THR A 45 5.36 9.66 -0.36
C THR A 45 4.11 8.85 -0.05
N PRO A 46 2.90 9.26 -0.48
CA PRO A 46 1.72 8.43 -0.37
C PRO A 46 1.92 7.12 -1.14
N LEU A 47 1.85 6.00 -0.44
CA LEU A 47 2.09 4.72 -1.08
C LEU A 47 0.82 4.19 -1.74
N HIS A 48 0.88 4.00 -3.04
CA HIS A 48 -0.20 3.40 -3.81
C HIS A 48 -0.02 1.88 -3.92
N ILE A 49 -0.91 1.14 -3.27
CA ILE A 49 -0.83 -0.31 -3.08
C ILE A 49 -1.78 -0.97 -4.07
N VAL A 50 -1.26 -1.89 -4.88
CA VAL A 50 -2.11 -2.70 -5.76
C VAL A 50 -2.08 -4.14 -5.30
N ILE A 51 -3.22 -4.64 -4.80
CA ILE A 51 -3.35 -6.04 -4.41
C ILE A 51 -3.84 -6.83 -5.64
N SER A 52 -2.96 -7.69 -6.14
CA SER A 52 -3.13 -8.48 -7.36
C SER A 52 -3.57 -9.92 -7.08
N PHE A 53 -4.31 -10.50 -8.03
CA PHE A 53 -4.95 -11.81 -7.93
C PHE A 53 -4.02 -12.98 -7.54
N GLY A 54 -2.85 -13.09 -8.19
CA GLY A 54 -2.01 -14.29 -8.09
C GLY A 54 -1.39 -14.51 -6.72
N ASN A 55 -1.10 -13.41 -5.99
CA ASN A 55 -0.32 -13.45 -4.75
C ASN A 55 -0.95 -12.61 -3.62
N SER A 56 -2.26 -12.34 -3.66
CA SER A 56 -2.93 -11.39 -2.78
C SER A 56 -2.71 -11.65 -1.28
N ARG A 57 -2.64 -12.93 -0.87
CA ARG A 57 -2.33 -13.29 0.52
C ARG A 57 -0.94 -12.84 0.96
N GLN A 58 0.08 -13.15 0.15
CA GLN A 58 1.47 -12.76 0.44
C GLN A 58 1.63 -11.25 0.44
N GLN A 59 0.95 -10.56 -0.48
CA GLN A 59 0.97 -9.09 -0.54
C GLN A 59 0.33 -8.47 0.71
N ILE A 60 -0.77 -9.04 1.20
CA ILE A 60 -1.43 -8.60 2.44
C ILE A 60 -0.59 -8.89 3.67
N ASP A 61 -0.02 -10.09 3.79
CA ASP A 61 0.82 -10.45 4.93
C ASP A 61 2.09 -9.56 4.98
N PHE A 62 2.70 -9.29 3.82
CA PHE A 62 3.81 -8.34 3.72
C PHE A 62 3.39 -6.92 4.10
N LEU A 63 2.23 -6.47 3.61
CA LEU A 63 1.70 -5.14 3.91
C LEU A 63 1.48 -4.95 5.41
N LEU A 64 0.83 -5.92 6.06
CA LEU A 64 0.58 -5.89 7.50
C LEU A 64 1.90 -5.82 8.29
N TYR A 65 2.89 -6.62 7.91
CA TYR A 65 4.21 -6.58 8.52
C TYR A 65 4.84 -5.19 8.40
N HIS A 66 4.86 -4.59 7.20
CA HIS A 66 5.47 -3.27 7.00
C HIS A 66 4.72 -2.15 7.72
N LEU A 67 3.40 -2.11 7.63
CA LEU A 67 2.62 -1.03 8.26
C LEU A 67 2.71 -1.06 9.79
N THR A 68 2.97 -2.22 10.39
CA THR A 68 3.24 -2.32 11.84
C THR A 68 4.47 -1.49 12.25
N PHE A 69 5.48 -1.38 11.39
CA PHE A 69 6.70 -0.59 11.67
C PHE A 69 6.64 0.83 11.11
N HIS A 70 5.62 1.13 10.32
CA HIS A 70 5.44 2.40 9.62
C HIS A 70 4.01 2.90 9.79
N GLU A 71 3.57 3.00 11.05
CA GLU A 71 2.18 3.33 11.37
C GLU A 71 1.75 4.67 10.75
N ASP A 72 2.67 5.65 10.65
CA ASP A 72 2.46 7.00 10.08
C ASP A 72 2.41 7.04 8.54
N GLN A 73 2.65 5.91 7.87
CA GLN A 73 2.73 5.88 6.42
C GLN A 73 1.35 6.14 5.80
N VAL A 74 1.26 7.21 5.00
CA VAL A 74 0.06 7.50 4.21
C VAL A 74 -0.05 6.49 3.06
N ILE A 75 -1.19 5.80 2.97
CA ILE A 75 -1.41 4.76 1.95
C ILE A 75 -2.71 4.97 1.18
N SER A 76 -2.74 4.49 -0.06
CA SER A 76 -3.93 4.32 -0.88
C SER A 76 -3.97 2.91 -1.42
N ILE A 77 -5.10 2.20 -1.30
CA ILE A 77 -5.18 0.78 -1.66
C ILE A 77 -6.13 0.58 -2.83
N ASN A 78 -5.64 0.00 -3.91
CA ASN A 78 -6.43 -0.49 -5.03
C ASN A 78 -6.45 -2.01 -5.02
N ILE A 79 -7.66 -2.58 -5.02
CA ILE A 79 -7.86 -4.01 -4.98
C ILE A 79 -8.42 -4.45 -6.34
N LEU A 80 -7.58 -5.18 -7.08
CA LEU A 80 -7.91 -5.75 -8.37
C LEU A 80 -8.53 -7.13 -8.18
N ASP A 81 -9.82 -7.16 -7.88
CA ASP A 81 -10.59 -8.39 -7.99
C ASP A 81 -11.11 -8.46 -9.43
N ARG A 82 -10.68 -9.43 -10.26
CA ARG A 82 -11.20 -9.57 -11.63
C ARG A 82 -12.06 -10.81 -11.84
N ILE A 83 -11.94 -11.85 -10.98
CA ILE A 83 -12.54 -13.18 -11.24
C ILE A 83 -12.85 -14.00 -9.96
N ARG A 84 -12.28 -13.70 -8.77
CA ARG A 84 -12.53 -14.52 -7.54
C ARG A 84 -12.69 -13.66 -6.30
N ASP A 85 -13.75 -13.94 -5.53
CA ASP A 85 -14.03 -13.31 -4.25
C ASP A 85 -12.83 -13.35 -3.27
N HIS A 86 -12.11 -12.25 -3.14
CA HIS A 86 -11.03 -12.06 -2.16
C HIS A 86 -11.49 -11.36 -0.87
N SER A 87 -12.78 -11.16 -0.69
CA SER A 87 -13.34 -10.45 0.47
C SER A 87 -12.89 -11.04 1.82
N SER A 88 -12.59 -12.34 1.89
CA SER A 88 -12.03 -12.97 3.11
C SER A 88 -10.63 -12.46 3.43
N ILE A 89 -9.77 -12.28 2.42
CA ILE A 89 -8.38 -11.83 2.62
C ILE A 89 -8.38 -10.32 2.88
N ILE A 90 -9.24 -9.57 2.19
CA ILE A 90 -9.44 -8.15 2.44
C ILE A 90 -9.96 -7.93 3.86
N HIS A 91 -10.93 -8.72 4.31
CA HIS A 91 -11.43 -8.67 5.68
C HIS A 91 -10.31 -8.96 6.70
N VAL A 92 -9.38 -9.87 6.40
CA VAL A 92 -8.19 -10.08 7.26
C VAL A 92 -7.34 -8.82 7.33
N LEU A 93 -7.10 -8.13 6.21
CA LEU A 93 -6.33 -6.90 6.18
C LEU A 93 -6.95 -5.83 7.10
N PHE A 94 -8.24 -5.55 6.93
CA PHE A 94 -8.96 -4.51 7.69
C PHE A 94 -9.27 -4.91 9.14
N ASN A 95 -9.33 -6.20 9.46
CA ASN A 95 -9.45 -6.64 10.86
C ASN A 95 -8.14 -6.56 11.63
N ARG A 96 -7.01 -6.75 10.96
CA ARG A 96 -5.69 -6.78 11.60
C ARG A 96 -5.03 -5.41 11.67
N HIS A 97 -5.55 -4.41 10.98
CA HIS A 97 -4.96 -3.09 10.92
C HIS A 97 -6.04 -1.99 10.87
N ASN A 98 -5.85 -0.94 11.67
CA ASN A 98 -6.84 0.13 11.84
C ASN A 98 -6.78 1.23 10.77
N PHE A 99 -5.73 1.23 9.94
CA PHE A 99 -5.62 2.11 8.76
C PHE A 99 -5.86 3.60 9.06
N ILE A 100 -5.26 4.10 10.14
CA ILE A 100 -5.36 5.50 10.55
C ILE A 100 -4.83 6.45 9.45
N ASN A 101 -3.94 5.98 8.57
CA ASN A 101 -3.36 6.79 7.50
C ASN A 101 -3.81 6.38 6.08
N LEU A 102 -4.93 5.65 5.97
CA LEU A 102 -5.53 5.28 4.68
C LEU A 102 -6.22 6.48 4.03
N LYS A 103 -5.66 7.00 2.94
CA LYS A 103 -6.20 8.14 2.20
C LYS A 103 -7.34 7.74 1.25
N SER A 104 -7.23 6.58 0.61
CA SER A 104 -8.25 6.08 -0.32
C SER A 104 -8.22 4.56 -0.44
N CYS A 105 -9.37 3.95 -0.74
CA CYS A 105 -9.48 2.52 -1.01
C CYS A 105 -10.44 2.29 -2.18
N LYS A 106 -10.00 1.60 -3.23
CA LYS A 106 -10.79 1.31 -4.43
C LYS A 106 -10.92 -0.18 -4.67
N PHE A 107 -12.14 -0.64 -4.92
CA PHE A 107 -12.46 -2.01 -5.29
C PHE A 107 -12.84 -2.05 -6.78
N LEU A 108 -12.15 -2.86 -7.59
CA LEU A 108 -12.29 -2.82 -9.06
C LEU A 108 -13.17 -3.94 -9.66
N SER A 109 -13.56 -4.95 -8.87
CA SER A 109 -14.80 -5.70 -9.11
C SER A 109 -15.35 -6.18 -7.77
N ILE A 110 -16.67 -6.32 -7.69
CA ILE A 110 -17.35 -6.70 -6.46
C ILE A 110 -18.19 -7.93 -6.73
N HIS A 111 -17.64 -9.11 -6.43
CA HIS A 111 -18.38 -10.37 -6.54
C HIS A 111 -19.04 -10.80 -5.22
N SER A 112 -18.71 -10.18 -4.08
CA SER A 112 -19.19 -10.59 -2.75
C SER A 112 -19.56 -9.40 -1.86
N MET A 113 -20.82 -8.96 -1.99
CA MET A 113 -21.34 -7.76 -1.31
C MET A 113 -21.44 -7.88 0.21
N THR A 114 -21.70 -9.07 0.77
CA THR A 114 -21.95 -9.21 2.23
C THR A 114 -20.70 -8.99 3.08
N LYS A 115 -19.56 -9.55 2.68
CA LYS A 115 -18.28 -9.31 3.35
C LYS A 115 -17.72 -7.92 3.04
N LEU A 116 -17.95 -7.42 1.82
CA LEU A 116 -17.60 -6.04 1.46
C LEU A 116 -18.37 -5.04 2.32
N ASN A 117 -19.64 -5.26 2.63
CA ASN A 117 -20.42 -4.38 3.51
C ASN A 117 -19.81 -4.27 4.92
N ASN A 118 -19.25 -5.35 5.46
CA ASN A 118 -18.55 -5.29 6.74
C ASN A 118 -17.26 -4.46 6.64
N ILE A 119 -16.50 -4.63 5.55
CA ILE A 119 -15.30 -3.84 5.28
C ILE A 119 -15.66 -2.35 5.07
N ILE A 120 -16.70 -2.06 4.30
CA ILE A 120 -17.21 -0.70 4.05
C ILE A 120 -17.67 -0.06 5.36
N LYS A 121 -18.35 -0.80 6.25
CA LYS A 121 -18.70 -0.29 7.59
C LYS A 121 -17.45 0.04 8.41
N GLN A 122 -16.46 -0.85 8.42
CA GLN A 122 -15.19 -0.62 9.12
C GLN A 122 -14.45 0.60 8.58
N ILE A 123 -14.37 0.77 7.26
CA ILE A 123 -13.72 1.93 6.64
C ILE A 123 -14.57 3.20 6.75
N GLY A 124 -15.90 3.08 6.70
CA GLY A 124 -16.84 4.20 6.89
C GLY A 124 -16.68 4.84 8.26
N ASN A 125 -16.45 4.03 9.29
CA ASN A 125 -16.09 4.52 10.63
C ASN A 125 -14.76 5.30 10.65
N LEU A 126 -13.90 5.14 9.64
CA LEU A 126 -12.64 5.87 9.50
C LEU A 126 -12.78 7.21 8.75
N ASN A 127 -13.98 7.61 8.30
CA ASN A 127 -14.26 8.83 7.53
C ASN A 127 -13.40 9.00 6.24
N LYS A 128 -12.96 7.90 5.62
CA LYS A 128 -11.91 7.90 4.57
C LYS A 128 -12.29 7.28 3.23
N LEU A 129 -13.58 6.99 3.00
CA LEU A 129 -14.03 6.36 1.76
C LEU A 129 -14.50 7.37 0.72
N VAL A 130 -13.81 7.37 -0.43
CA VAL A 130 -14.39 7.78 -1.71
C VAL A 130 -14.70 6.48 -2.46
N ILE A 131 -15.96 6.04 -2.41
CA ILE A 131 -16.45 4.94 -3.25
C ILE A 131 -16.63 5.52 -4.64
N LEU A 132 -15.78 5.13 -5.59
CA LEU A 132 -16.00 5.42 -7.00
C LEU A 132 -16.71 4.20 -7.60
N GLU A 133 -18.01 4.35 -7.84
CA GLU A 133 -18.83 3.45 -8.66
C GLU A 133 -18.32 3.36 -10.10
#